data_AF-R7YD42-F1
#
_entry.id   AF-R7YD42-F1
#
_cell.length_a   1.000
_cell.length_b   1.000
_cell.length_c   1.000
_cell.angle_alpha   90.00
_cell.angle_beta   90.00
_cell.angle_gamma   90.00
#
_symmetry.space_group_name_H-M   'P 1'
#
loop_
_entity.id
_entity.type
_entity.pdbx_description
1 polymer ?
#
loop_
_entity_poly.entity_id
_entity_poly.type
_entity_poly.pdbx_seq_one_letter_code
_entity_poly.pdbx_strand_id
1 'polypeptide(L)'
;MTLPGPLSGFPPLPSGPLSAGRRDQTDSATSLFGVDPAEVQEIARVWQSAGIAIHAADVEAIGAVIGPSSRVAQALSATAHPARSAVDSIGEHLTVMGRMLRMFDASTSAADVRSGARFRDLEDR
;
A
#
# COMPACT_ATOMS: atom_id res chain seq x y z
N MET A 1 12.19 -10.24 -33.87
CA MET A 1 11.74 -9.13 -33.01
C MET A 1 11.10 -9.74 -31.78
N THR A 2 11.83 -9.78 -30.68
CA THR A 2 11.45 -10.42 -29.41
C THR A 2 10.99 -9.32 -28.44
N LEU A 3 9.79 -9.46 -27.88
CA LEU A 3 9.23 -8.53 -26.89
C LEU A 3 10.05 -8.57 -25.59
N PRO A 4 10.23 -7.44 -24.87
CA PRO A 4 10.88 -7.46 -23.57
C PRO A 4 9.99 -8.16 -22.53
N GLY A 5 10.62 -9.01 -21.71
CA GLY A 5 9.97 -9.76 -20.62
C GLY A 5 9.44 -8.85 -19.50
N PRO A 6 8.62 -9.41 -18.59
CA PRO A 6 7.96 -8.64 -17.55
C PRO A 6 9.00 -8.09 -16.55
N LEU A 7 8.76 -6.85 -16.11
CA LEU A 7 9.53 -6.14 -15.08
C LEU A 7 9.46 -6.93 -13.77
N SER A 8 10.47 -7.77 -13.56
CA SER A 8 10.67 -8.57 -12.35
C SER A 8 11.14 -7.64 -11.24
N GLY A 9 10.18 -7.05 -10.50
CA GLY A 9 10.47 -6.13 -9.41
C GLY A 9 9.25 -5.72 -8.57
N PHE A 10 8.04 -5.96 -9.06
CA PHE A 10 6.83 -5.79 -8.26
C PHE A 10 6.51 -7.07 -7.48
N PRO A 11 6.20 -7.01 -6.16
CA PRO A 11 5.53 -8.12 -5.50
C PRO A 11 4.22 -8.41 -6.26
N PRO A 12 3.85 -9.69 -6.44
CA PRO A 12 2.64 -10.03 -7.17
C PRO A 12 1.45 -9.36 -6.48
N LEU A 13 0.72 -8.52 -7.22
CA LEU A 13 -0.62 -8.10 -6.81
C LEU A 13 -1.43 -9.38 -6.54
N PRO A 14 -2.16 -9.50 -5.43
CA PRO A 14 -2.99 -10.67 -5.15
C PRO A 14 -3.99 -10.84 -6.28
N SER A 15 -3.66 -11.74 -7.20
CA SER A 15 -4.44 -12.07 -8.38
C SER A 15 -5.38 -13.20 -7.98
N GLY A 16 -6.43 -12.83 -7.24
CA GLY A 16 -7.49 -13.73 -6.87
C GLY A 16 -8.80 -12.95 -6.84
N PRO A 17 -9.93 -13.55 -7.26
CA PRO A 17 -11.22 -12.99 -6.91
C PRO A 17 -11.27 -12.89 -5.38
N LEU A 18 -11.87 -11.82 -4.87
CA LEU A 18 -12.33 -11.75 -3.49
C LEU A 18 -13.20 -12.99 -3.25
N SER A 19 -12.57 -14.06 -2.76
CA SER A 19 -13.24 -15.30 -2.43
C SER A 19 -14.10 -14.98 -1.22
N ALA A 20 -15.36 -14.60 -1.49
CA ALA A 20 -16.46 -14.72 -0.56
C ALA A 20 -16.69 -16.23 -0.29
N GLY A 21 -15.71 -16.86 0.34
CA GLY A 21 -15.70 -18.27 0.70
C GLY A 21 -16.11 -18.39 2.16
N ARG A 22 -17.40 -18.69 2.36
CA ARG A 22 -17.96 -19.44 3.50
C ARG A 22 -17.21 -19.27 4.84
N ARG A 23 -17.75 -18.40 5.70
CA ARG A 23 -17.47 -18.41 7.14
C ARG A 23 -17.90 -19.76 7.70
N ASP A 24 -16.96 -20.69 7.83
CA ASP A 24 -17.17 -21.82 8.71
C ASP A 24 -16.98 -21.36 10.15
N GLN A 25 -17.93 -21.77 10.96
CA GLN A 25 -18.32 -21.20 12.22
C GLN A 25 -17.58 -21.92 13.34
N THR A 26 -16.28 -21.67 13.51
CA THR A 26 -15.51 -22.11 14.69
C THR A 26 -14.28 -21.22 14.89
N ASP A 27 -14.48 -20.01 15.45
CA ASP A 27 -13.45 -19.28 16.19
C ASP A 27 -14.11 -18.21 17.07
N SER A 28 -15.02 -18.69 17.93
CA SER A 28 -15.62 -17.88 18.99
C SER A 28 -14.62 -17.70 20.13
N ALA A 29 -13.73 -16.71 20.01
CA ALA A 29 -13.03 -16.12 21.16
C ALA A 29 -12.52 -14.68 20.94
N THR A 30 -12.36 -14.21 19.70
CA THR A 30 -11.80 -12.86 19.47
C THR A 30 -12.37 -12.19 18.21
N SER A 31 -13.69 -12.25 18.04
CA SER A 31 -14.36 -11.48 17.00
C SER A 31 -14.33 -10.00 17.35
N LEU A 32 -13.27 -9.30 16.97
CA LEU A 32 -13.22 -7.82 16.96
C LEU A 32 -14.36 -7.29 16.08
N PHE A 33 -14.95 -6.16 16.45
CA PHE A 33 -16.04 -5.58 15.67
C PHE A 33 -15.45 -4.96 14.38
N GLY A 34 -15.77 -5.56 13.25
CA GLY A 34 -15.90 -4.84 11.98
C GLY A 34 -14.73 -4.85 10.98
N VAL A 35 -13.49 -5.19 11.36
CA VAL A 35 -12.36 -5.31 10.41
C VAL A 35 -11.32 -6.29 10.97
N ASP A 36 -10.74 -7.16 10.14
CA ASP A 36 -9.65 -8.06 10.54
C ASP A 36 -8.33 -7.26 10.67
N PRO A 37 -7.72 -7.19 11.87
CA PRO A 37 -6.43 -6.53 12.09
C PRO A 37 -5.31 -7.06 11.19
N ALA A 38 -5.31 -8.37 10.92
CA ALA A 38 -4.29 -8.99 10.09
C ALA A 38 -4.37 -8.46 8.64
N GLU A 39 -5.59 -8.31 8.13
CA GLU A 39 -5.83 -7.73 6.80
C GLU A 39 -5.37 -6.27 6.74
N VAL A 40 -5.72 -5.44 7.74
CA VAL A 40 -5.30 -4.03 7.79
C VAL A 40 -3.79 -3.89 7.86
N GLN A 41 -3.12 -4.71 8.67
CA GLN A 41 -1.67 -4.69 8.79
C GLN A 41 -0.99 -5.11 7.49
N GLU A 42 -1.54 -6.10 6.78
CA GLU A 42 -1.00 -6.54 5.51
C GLU A 42 -1.15 -5.47 4.44
N ILE A 43 -2.33 -4.86 4.29
CA ILE A 43 -2.53 -3.74 3.35
C ILE A 43 -1.58 -2.58 3.68
N ALA A 44 -1.43 -2.24 4.96
CA ALA A 44 -0.53 -1.18 5.38
C ALA A 44 0.95 -1.48 5.06
N ARG A 45 1.38 -2.75 5.18
CA ARG A 45 2.73 -3.19 4.77
C ARG A 45 2.91 -3.09 3.26
N VAL A 46 1.95 -3.57 2.49
CA VAL A 46 1.99 -3.51 1.02
C VAL A 46 2.09 -2.07 0.54
N TRP A 47 1.25 -1.17 1.05
CA TRP A 47 1.30 0.24 0.67
C TRP A 47 2.62 0.91 1.05
N GLN A 48 3.15 0.64 2.24
CA GLN A 48 4.45 1.19 2.62
C GLN A 48 5.58 0.64 1.73
N SER A 49 5.59 -0.67 1.46
CA SER A 49 6.58 -1.28 0.58
C SER A 49 6.50 -0.74 -0.84
N ALA A 50 5.29 -0.55 -1.37
CA ALA A 50 5.07 0.03 -2.69
C ALA A 50 5.52 1.50 -2.73
N GLY A 51 5.23 2.28 -1.69
CA GLY A 51 5.69 3.67 -1.58
C GLY A 51 7.20 3.80 -1.62
N ILE A 52 7.91 2.95 -0.85
CA ILE A 52 9.38 2.89 -0.86
C ILE A 52 9.92 2.49 -2.24
N ALA A 53 9.33 1.45 -2.85
CA ALA A 53 9.76 0.98 -4.17
C ALA A 53 9.56 2.03 -5.26
N ILE A 54 8.46 2.78 -5.20
CA ILE A 54 8.18 3.87 -6.15
C ILE A 54 9.16 5.01 -5.95
N HIS A 55 9.43 5.47 -4.71
CA HIS A 55 10.47 6.48 -4.47
C HIS A 55 11.85 6.09 -4.97
N ALA A 56 12.16 4.78 -4.98
CA ALA A 56 13.44 4.27 -5.49
C ALA A 56 13.51 4.19 -7.03
N ALA A 57 12.42 4.49 -7.75
CA ALA A 57 12.43 4.46 -9.21
C ALA A 57 13.36 5.53 -9.77
N ASP A 58 14.38 5.09 -10.53
CA ASP A 58 15.32 5.99 -11.19
C ASP A 58 14.66 6.64 -12.41
N VAL A 59 14.22 7.88 -12.23
CA VAL A 59 13.74 8.77 -13.29
C VAL A 59 14.78 9.81 -13.70
N GLU A 60 15.95 9.85 -13.07
CA GLU A 60 17.03 10.76 -13.46
C GLU A 60 17.64 10.39 -14.81
N ALA A 61 17.66 9.09 -15.13
CA ALA A 61 18.06 8.58 -16.44
C ALA A 61 17.29 9.20 -17.63
N ILE A 62 16.03 9.64 -17.40
CA ILE A 62 15.20 10.31 -18.40
C ILE A 62 15.73 11.72 -18.71
N GLY A 63 16.25 12.42 -17.70
CA GLY A 63 16.83 13.75 -17.82
C GLY A 63 18.25 13.75 -18.40
N ALA A 64 18.97 12.62 -18.29
CA ALA A 64 20.33 12.46 -18.78
C ALA A 64 20.43 12.20 -20.30
N VAL A 65 19.30 12.18 -21.03
CA VAL A 65 19.28 11.96 -22.48
C VAL A 65 19.88 13.16 -23.20
N ILE A 66 21.12 12.99 -23.68
CA ILE A 66 21.83 13.98 -24.51
C ILE A 66 21.75 13.54 -25.97
N GLY A 67 21.20 14.39 -26.84
CA GLY A 67 21.18 14.16 -28.28
C GLY A 67 21.28 15.49 -29.04
N PRO A 68 22.15 15.62 -30.06
CA PRO A 68 22.27 16.86 -30.82
C PRO A 68 20.95 17.16 -31.53
N SER A 69 20.34 18.31 -31.21
CA SER A 69 19.22 18.93 -31.96
C SER A 69 17.96 18.08 -32.14
N SER A 70 17.79 17.02 -31.34
CA SER A 70 16.63 16.13 -31.46
C SER A 70 15.46 16.65 -30.61
N ARG A 71 14.33 16.96 -31.26
CA ARG A 71 13.07 17.30 -30.59
C ARG A 71 12.65 16.22 -29.57
N VAL A 72 12.99 14.96 -29.85
CA VAL A 72 12.73 13.81 -28.96
C VAL A 72 13.60 13.88 -27.71
N ALA A 73 14.90 14.18 -27.84
CA ALA A 73 15.79 14.34 -26.69
C ALA A 73 15.34 15.50 -25.78
N GLN A 74 14.92 16.62 -26.39
CA GLN A 74 14.40 17.76 -25.64
C GLN A 74 13.09 17.41 -24.89
N ALA A 75 12.17 16.71 -25.56
CA ALA A 75 10.92 16.24 -24.93
C ALA A 75 11.18 15.24 -23.79
N LEU A 76 12.14 14.32 -23.95
CA LEU A 76 12.56 13.40 -22.90
C LEU A 76 13.11 14.17 -21.70
N SER A 77 14.05 15.10 -21.90
CA SER A 77 14.60 15.90 -20.80
C SER A 77 13.53 16.71 -20.07
N ALA A 78 12.56 17.28 -20.81
CA ALA A 78 11.46 18.04 -20.24
C ALA A 78 10.49 17.18 -19.41
N THR A 79 10.47 15.87 -19.65
CA THR A 79 9.62 14.92 -18.92
C THR A 79 10.23 14.49 -17.58
N ALA A 80 11.55 14.65 -17.40
CA ALA A 80 12.25 14.19 -16.21
C ALA A 80 11.72 14.82 -14.91
N HIS A 81 11.50 16.13 -14.89
CA HIS A 81 10.99 16.82 -13.70
C HIS A 81 9.54 16.43 -13.37
N PRO A 82 8.58 16.46 -14.31
CA PRO A 82 7.23 15.93 -14.08
C PRO A 82 7.22 14.47 -13.62
N ALA A 83 8.07 13.62 -14.18
CA ALA A 83 8.18 12.21 -13.79
C ALA A 83 8.65 12.06 -12.33
N ARG A 84 9.67 12.84 -11.93
CA ARG A 84 10.15 12.88 -10.54
C ARG A 84 9.07 13.31 -9.57
N SER A 85 8.39 14.42 -9.86
CA SER A 85 7.30 14.92 -9.03
C SER A 85 6.15 13.91 -8.90
N ALA A 86 5.83 13.17 -9.97
CA ALA A 86 4.80 12.13 -9.91
C ALA A 86 5.23 10.94 -9.04
N VAL A 87 6.46 10.45 -9.23
CA VAL A 87 7.04 9.37 -8.42
C VAL A 87 7.05 9.75 -6.94
N ASP A 88 7.54 10.95 -6.61
CA ASP A 88 7.59 11.42 -5.23
C ASP A 88 6.20 11.55 -4.62
N SER A 89 5.24 12.11 -5.37
CA SER A 89 3.87 12.26 -4.88
C SER A 89 3.18 10.92 -4.63
N ILE A 90 3.36 9.94 -5.52
CA ILE A 90 2.74 8.62 -5.38
C ILE A 90 3.39 7.85 -4.23
N GLY A 91 4.73 7.88 -4.14
CA GLY A 91 5.49 7.25 -3.06
C GLY A 91 5.08 7.76 -1.68
N GLU A 92 4.97 9.09 -1.54
CA GLU A 92 4.57 9.74 -0.29
C GLU A 92 3.13 9.36 0.06
N HIS A 93 2.20 9.41 -0.90
CA HIS A 93 0.80 9.10 -0.65
C HIS A 93 0.61 7.67 -0.16
N LEU A 94 1.26 6.69 -0.80
CA LEU A 94 1.21 5.29 -0.36
C LEU A 94 1.81 5.09 1.04
N THR A 95 2.91 5.78 1.33
CA THR A 95 3.54 5.74 2.66
C THR A 95 2.63 6.34 3.74
N VAL A 96 1.97 7.46 3.44
CA VAL A 96 1.00 8.12 4.33
C VAL A 96 -0.21 7.23 4.56
N MET A 97 -0.80 6.66 3.50
CA MET A 97 -1.94 5.76 3.60
C MET A 97 -1.62 4.53 4.45
N GLY A 98 -0.43 3.92 4.25
CA GLY A 98 0.02 2.79 5.07
C GLY A 98 0.15 3.17 6.55
N ARG A 99 0.62 4.39 6.85
CA ARG A 99 0.69 4.90 8.23
C ARG A 99 -0.70 5.13 8.82
N MET A 100 -1.63 5.71 8.05
CA MET A 100 -3.01 5.94 8.48
C MET A 100 -3.73 4.63 8.83
N LEU A 101 -3.57 3.57 8.02
CA LEU A 101 -4.14 2.26 8.33
C LEU A 101 -3.61 1.66 9.63
N ARG A 102 -2.31 1.80 9.93
CA ARG A 102 -1.74 1.33 11.21
C ARG A 102 -2.28 2.11 12.40
N MET A 103 -2.45 3.42 12.26
CA MET A 103 -3.06 4.24 13.31
C MET A 103 -4.52 3.86 13.53
N PHE A 104 -5.26 3.61 12.44
CA PHE A 104 -6.63 3.10 12.50
C PHE A 104 -6.68 1.77 13.25
N ASP A 105 -5.88 0.77 12.88
CA ASP A 105 -5.81 -0.55 13.54
C ASP A 105 -5.57 -0.41 15.06
N ALA A 106 -4.55 0.36 15.44
CA ALA A 106 -4.23 0.60 16.84
C ALA A 106 -5.39 1.28 17.60
N SER A 107 -6.06 2.24 16.98
CA SER A 107 -7.18 2.96 17.59
C SER A 107 -8.41 2.07 17.78
N THR A 108 -8.72 1.23 16.79
CA THR A 108 -9.86 0.30 16.80
C THR A 108 -9.62 -0.81 17.81
N SER A 109 -8.43 -1.42 17.82
CA SER A 109 -8.06 -2.43 18.82
C SER A 109 -8.19 -1.88 20.26
N ALA A 110 -7.70 -0.67 20.51
CA ALA A 110 -7.83 -0.04 21.83
C ALA A 110 -9.29 0.28 22.20
N ALA A 111 -10.13 0.63 21.23
CA ALA A 111 -11.56 0.87 21.45
C ALA A 111 -12.30 -0.43 21.78
N ASP A 112 -12.01 -1.52 21.06
CA ASP A 112 -12.64 -2.82 21.28
C ASP A 112 -12.28 -3.41 22.63
N VAL A 113 -11.01 -3.31 23.05
CA VAL A 113 -10.59 -3.75 24.40
C VAL A 113 -11.34 -2.98 25.50
N ARG A 114 -11.49 -1.65 25.36
CA ARG A 114 -12.24 -0.83 26.33
C ARG A 114 -13.71 -1.20 26.37
N SER A 115 -14.33 -1.39 25.21
CA SER A 115 -15.75 -1.77 25.12
C SER A 115 -15.98 -3.16 25.71
N GLY A 116 -15.14 -4.14 25.39
CA GLY A 116 -15.20 -5.48 25.95
C GLY A 116 -15.04 -5.51 27.47
N ALA A 117 -14.16 -4.68 28.03
CA ALA A 117 -14.03 -4.54 29.48
C ALA A 117 -15.30 -3.99 30.13
N ARG A 118 -15.95 -2.99 29.51
CA ARG A 118 -17.22 -2.43 30.01
C ARG A 118 -18.37 -3.43 29.97
N PHE A 119 -18.45 -4.25 28.93
CA PHE A 119 -19.49 -5.28 28.85
C PHE A 119 -19.32 -6.36 29.92
N ARG A 120 -18.08 -6.81 30.18
CA ARG A 120 -17.81 -7.76 31.27
C ARG A 120 -18.15 -7.20 32.65
N ASP A 121 -17.82 -5.92 32.91
CA ASP A 121 -18.20 -5.24 34.16
C ASP A 121 -19.73 -5.15 34.37
N LEU A 122 -20.52 -5.15 33.30
CA LEU A 122 -21.98 -5.21 33.38
C LEU A 122 -22.50 -6.63 33.63
N GLU A 123 -21.79 -7.66 33.15
CA GLU A 123 -22.15 -9.07 33.35
C GLU A 123 -21.86 -9.53 34.79
N ASP A 124 -20.82 -8.98 35.41
CA ASP A 124 -20.41 -9.29 36.79
C ASP A 124 -21.28 -8.58 37.87
N ARG A 125 -22.31 -7.83 37.48
CA ARG A 125 -23.23 -7.07 38.37
C ARG A 125 -24.63 -7.68 38.44
#